data_AF-A0A8I2K7D2-F1
#
_entry.id   AF-A0A8I2K7D2-F1
#
_cell.length_a   1.000
_cell.length_b   1.000
_cell.length_c   1.000
_cell.angle_alpha   90.00
_cell.angle_beta   90.00
_cell.angle_gamma   90.00
#
_symmetry.space_group_name_H-M   'P 1'
#
loop_
_entity.id
_entity.type
_entity.pdbx_description
1 polymer ?
#
loop_
_entity_poly.entity_id
_entity_poly.type
_entity_poly.pdbx_seq_one_letter_code
_entity_poly.pdbx_strand_id
1 'polypeptide(L)' 'MNMDINELVGRLKNGDQEVWNMVVDQYSRKVYNMALNFAGNSDDAADITQEVFLKVYNNIEKFKEEKSF' A
#
# COMPACT_ATOMS: atom_id res chain seq x y z
N MET A 1 5.10 12.76 -1.28
CA MET A 1 5.33 12.23 -2.63
C MET A 1 4.65 13.16 -3.63
N ASN A 2 5.36 13.72 -4.61
CA ASN A 2 4.80 14.62 -5.64
C ASN A 2 4.70 13.87 -6.98
N MET A 3 3.88 12.82 -7.00
CA MET A 3 3.65 11.98 -8.18
C MET A 3 2.14 11.89 -8.42
N ASP A 4 1.70 11.93 -9.67
CA ASP A 4 0.30 11.66 -10.00
C ASP A 4 -0.03 10.19 -9.69
N ILE A 5 -1.30 9.90 -9.37
CA ILE A 5 -1.77 8.55 -9.06
C ILE A 5 -1.54 7.60 -10.24
N ASN A 6 -1.70 8.06 -11.48
CA ASN A 6 -1.48 7.24 -12.67
C ASN A 6 0.00 6.89 -12.84
N GLU A 7 0.90 7.86 -12.62
CA GLU A 7 2.34 7.62 -12.67
C GLU A 7 2.77 6.67 -11.55
N LEU A 8 2.24 6.84 -10.34
CA LEU A 8 2.52 5.97 -9.19
C LEU A 8 2.07 4.54 -9.47
N VAL A 9 0.83 4.35 -9.91
CA VAL A 9 0.29 3.02 -10.25
C VAL A 9 1.08 2.39 -11.40
N GLY A 10 1.43 3.15 -12.43
CA GLY A 10 2.23 2.66 -13.56
C GLY A 10 3.61 2.17 -13.11
N ARG A 11 4.30 2.93 -12.26
CA ARG A 11 5.60 2.52 -11.71
C ARG A 11 5.48 1.29 -10.82
N LEU A 12 4.46 1.22 -9.97
CA LEU A 12 4.23 0.05 -9.12
C LEU A 12 3.93 -1.23 -9.91
N LYS A 13 3.13 -1.14 -11.00
CA LYS A 13 2.89 -2.27 -11.91
C LYS A 13 4.16 -2.75 -12.61
N ASN A 14 5.08 -1.83 -12.91
CA ASN A 14 6.39 -2.18 -13.46
C ASN A 14 7.38 -2.76 -12.43
N GLY A 15 6.94 -2.97 -11.18
CA GLY A 15 7.78 -3.55 -10.12
C GLY A 15 8.82 -2.60 -9.54
N ASP A 16 8.61 -1.29 -9.67
CA ASP A 16 9.51 -0.25 -9.15
C ASP A 16 9.59 -0.31 -7.61
N GLN A 17 10.68 -0.88 -7.11
CA GLN A 17 10.91 -1.09 -5.68
C GLN A 17 11.10 0.22 -4.92
N GLU A 18 11.61 1.28 -5.56
CA GLU A 18 11.78 2.58 -4.91
C GLU A 18 10.40 3.19 -4.60
N VAL A 19 9.51 3.20 -5.59
CA VAL A 19 8.13 3.69 -5.40
C VAL A 19 7.37 2.82 -4.41
N TRP A 20 7.58 1.49 -4.45
CA TRP A 20 6.98 0.59 -3.45
C TRP A 20 7.39 0.96 -2.03
N ASN A 21 8.70 1.11 -1.77
CA ASN A 21 9.21 1.48 -0.45
C ASN A 21 8.66 2.84 0.00
N MET A 22 8.58 3.82 -0.90
CA MET A 22 7.99 5.13 -0.59
C MET A 22 6.52 5.02 -0.18
N VAL A 23 5.74 4.15 -0.83
CA VAL A 23 4.34 3.89 -0.47
C VAL A 23 4.25 3.22 0.89
N VAL A 24 5.04 2.17 1.13
CA VAL A 24 5.08 1.47 2.42
C VAL A 24 5.45 2.44 3.54
N ASP A 25 6.52 3.22 3.38
CA ASP A 25 6.97 4.20 4.38
C ASP A 25 5.90 5.26 4.68
N GLN A 26 5.25 5.78 3.63
CA GLN A 26 4.24 6.83 3.78
C GLN A 26 2.97 6.33 4.48
N TYR A 27 2.56 5.08 4.25
CA TYR A 27 1.26 4.58 4.72
C TYR A 27 1.34 3.58 5.88
N SER A 28 2.51 2.98 6.16
CA SER A 28 2.70 1.94 7.17
C SER A 28 2.14 2.33 8.54
N ARG A 29 2.49 3.52 9.04
CA ARG A 29 2.01 4.01 10.33
C ARG A 29 0.48 4.13 10.39
N LYS A 30 -0.15 4.60 9.30
CA LYS A 30 -1.61 4.77 9.24
C LYS A 30 -2.31 3.42 9.20
N VAL A 31 -1.81 2.50 8.37
CA VAL A 31 -2.34 1.12 8.28
C VAL A 31 -2.17 0.40 9.62
N TYR A 32 -0.99 0.49 10.24
CA TYR A 32 -0.70 -0.09 11.53
C TYR A 32 -1.62 0.43 12.64
N ASN A 33 -1.81 1.75 12.74
CA ASN A 33 -2.72 2.31 13.74
C ASN A 33 -4.17 1.82 13.54
N MET A 34 -4.61 1.67 12.29
CA MET A 34 -5.93 1.12 11.98
C MET A 34 -6.00 -0.36 12.37
N ALA A 35 -5.00 -1.16 12.02
CA ALA A 35 -4.89 -2.57 12.41
C ALA A 35 -4.88 -2.74 13.93
N LEU A 36 -4.14 -1.89 14.65
CA LEU A 36 -4.08 -1.89 16.11
C LEU A 36 -5.43 -1.63 16.75
N ASN A 37 -6.23 -0.71 16.20
CA ASN A 37 -7.59 -0.46 16.69
C ASN A 37 -8.52 -1.67 16.50
N PHE A 38 -8.28 -2.52 15.49
CA PHE A 38 -9.07 -3.72 15.25
C PHE A 38 -8.58 -4.93 16.05
N ALA A 39 -7.25 -5.11 16.14
CA ALA A 39 -6.63 -6.28 16.74
C ALA A 39 -6.46 -6.19 18.27
N GLY A 40 -6.34 -4.98 18.81
CA GLY A 40 -6.18 -4.73 20.25
C GLY A 40 -4.81 -5.10 20.82
N ASN A 41 -3.87 -5.60 20.00
CA ASN A 41 -2.49 -5.88 20.38
C ASN A 41 -1.51 -5.60 19.23
N SER A 42 -0.23 -5.41 19.55
CA SER A 42 0.80 -5.01 18.60
C SER A 42 1.16 -6.07 17.58
N ASP A 43 1.17 -7.34 17.99
CA ASP A 43 1.70 -8.44 17.18
C ASP A 43 0.74 -8.73 16.03
N ASP A 44 -0.54 -8.92 16.34
CA ASP A 44 -1.59 -9.07 15.33
C ASP A 44 -1.71 -7.82 14.44
N ALA A 45 -1.51 -6.62 15.00
CA ALA A 45 -1.54 -5.39 14.21
C ALA A 45 -0.39 -5.33 13.19
N ALA A 46 0.79 -5.80 13.56
CA ALA A 46 1.93 -5.89 12.66
C ALA A 46 1.67 -6.89 11.53
N ASP A 47 1.13 -8.07 11.86
CA ASP A 47 0.79 -9.11 10.88
C ASP A 47 -0.28 -8.64 9.89
N ILE A 48 -1.37 -8.04 10.38
CA ILE A 48 -2.41 -7.45 9.52
C ILE A 48 -1.83 -6.37 8.61
N THR A 49 -0.95 -5.52 9.14
CA THR A 49 -0.31 -4.46 8.34
C THR A 49 0.50 -5.05 7.20
N GLN A 50 1.31 -6.07 7.47
CA GLN A 50 2.08 -6.76 6.45
C GLN A 50 1.17 -7.42 5.41
N GLU A 51 0.12 -8.12 5.85
CA GLU A 51 -0.84 -8.74 4.93
C GLU A 51 -1.51 -7.72 4.01
N VAL A 52 -1.85 -6.53 4.51
CA VAL A 52 -2.44 -5.46 3.70
C VAL A 52 -1.48 -5.06 2.59
N PHE A 53 -0.21 -4.81 2.88
CA PHE A 53 0.76 -4.45 1.85
C PHE A 53 1.04 -5.61 0.89
N LEU A 54 1.13 -6.86 1.36
CA LEU A 54 1.25 -8.02 0.48
C LEU A 54 0.05 -8.16 -0.46
N LYS A 55 -1.17 -7.91 0.02
CA LYS A 55 -2.38 -7.91 -0.81
C LYS A 55 -2.34 -6.80 -1.84
N VAL A 56 -1.89 -5.59 -1.48
CA VAL A 56 -1.72 -4.49 -2.44
C VAL A 56 -0.68 -4.87 -3.51
N TYR A 57 0.49 -5.35 -3.11
CA TYR A 57 1.55 -5.77 -4.02
C TYR A 57 1.07 -6.82 -5.02
N ASN A 58 0.38 -7.87 -4.53
CA ASN A 58 -0.10 -8.97 -5.37
C ASN A 58 -1.28 -8.59 -6.27
N ASN A 59 -1.96 -7.47 -6.03
CA ASN A 59 -3.14 -7.05 -6.79
C ASN A 59 -2.94 -5.74 -7.54
N ILE A 60 -1.75 -5.13 -7.49
CA ILE A 60 -1.50 -3.85 -8.17
C ILE A 60 -1.71 -3.94 -9.69
N GLU A 61 -1.41 -5.10 -10.29
CA GLU A 61 -1.68 -5.41 -11.70
C GLU A 61 -3.17 -5.30 -12.06
N LYS A 62 -4.06 -5.62 -11.11
CA LYS A 62 -5.51 -5.59 -11.31
C LYS A 62 -6.10 -4.20 -11.07
N PHE A 63 -5.30 -3.26 -10.59
CA PHE A 63 -5.76 -1.89 -10.37
C PHE A 63 -6.12 -1.28 -11.73
N LYS A 64 -7.41 -1.06 -11.94
CA LYS A 64 -7.90 -0.33 -13.10
C LYS A 64 -7.65 1.14 -12.83
N GLU A 65 -6.87 1.77 -13.70
CA GLU A 65 -6.81 3.23 -13.77
C GLU A 65 -8.25 3.73 -13.85
N GLU A 66 -8.65 4.60 -12.92
CA GLU A 66 -9.93 5.26 -13.05
C GLU A 66 -9.90 5.98 -14.39
N LYS A 67 -10.85 5.65 -15.28
CA LYS A 67 -11.16 6.53 -16.39
C LYS A 67 -11.63 7.83 -15.77
N SER A 68 -10.81 8.88 -15.81
CA SER A 68 -11.29 10.23 -15.58
C SER A 68 -12.55 10.45 -16.43
N PHE A 69 -13.64 10.80 -15.78
CA PHE A 69 -14.84 11.38 -16.40
C PHE A 69 -14.61 12.85 -16.69
#